data_AF-A0A7Y3K6L5-F1
#
_entry.id   AF-A0A7Y3K6L5-F1
#
_cell.length_a   1.000
_cell.length_b   1.000
_cell.length_c   1.000
_cell.angle_alpha   90.00
_cell.angle_beta   90.00
_cell.angle_gamma   90.00
#
_symmetry.space_group_name_H-M   'P 1'
#
loop_
_entity.id
_entity.type
_entity.pdbx_description
1 polymer ?
#
loop_
_entity_poly.entity_id
_entity_poly.type
_entity_poly.pdbx_seq_one_letter_code
_entity_poly.pdbx_strand_id
1 'polypeptide(L)'
;MAPTSRLNVLLTYPPSRVQYRHGILEWPEMVSRMLEPMQVKTFVATSGHQALDLVEHHAMHVAVLDAGLAGENEGSGLGAMTVMRLIRRLGAGGHRTIMDVNIGDPPPHRWHQPDVERAANTGRRIPVTGPSGKPAAPNQNQPEITGPLVILLAPPGSDQLMHEALEWNVFSIVPEPLDVNGLLTVMARALERFYDNHWPT
;
A
#
# COMPACT_ATOMS: atom_id res chain seq x y z
N MET A 1 -9.67 -26.63 -10.71
CA MET A 1 -9.98 -25.24 -10.30
C MET A 1 -8.65 -24.55 -10.05
N ALA A 2 -8.37 -23.42 -10.71
CA ALA A 2 -7.16 -22.66 -10.45
C ALA A 2 -7.24 -22.06 -9.03
N PRO A 3 -6.11 -21.96 -8.30
CA PRO A 3 -6.10 -21.28 -7.01
C PRO A 3 -6.49 -19.80 -7.20
N THR A 4 -7.54 -19.35 -6.51
CA THR A 4 -7.91 -17.94 -6.44
C THR A 4 -6.87 -17.23 -5.57
N SER A 5 -6.13 -16.28 -6.16
CA SER A 5 -5.19 -15.44 -5.43
C SER A 5 -5.94 -14.65 -4.36
N ARG A 6 -5.48 -14.73 -3.11
CA ARG A 6 -6.12 -14.04 -1.98
C ARG A 6 -5.78 -12.56 -1.95
N LEU A 7 -4.61 -12.20 -2.47
CA LEU A 7 -4.09 -10.84 -2.38
C LEU A 7 -3.26 -10.51 -3.62
N ASN A 8 -3.42 -9.29 -4.12
CA ASN A 8 -2.68 -8.73 -5.24
C ASN A 8 -1.76 -7.62 -4.75
N VAL A 9 -0.47 -7.74 -5.03
CA VAL A 9 0.56 -6.73 -4.72
C VAL A 9 1.13 -6.18 -6.02
N LEU A 10 1.14 -4.85 -6.16
CA LEU A 10 1.91 -4.16 -7.20
C LEU A 10 3.32 -3.85 -6.67
N LEU A 11 4.35 -4.18 -7.45
CA LEU A 11 5.74 -3.83 -7.19
C LEU A 11 6.26 -3.03 -8.38
N THR A 12 6.64 -1.76 -8.18
CA THR A 12 7.27 -0.98 -9.25
C THR A 12 8.78 -1.01 -9.12
N TYR A 13 9.46 -1.23 -10.23
CA TYR A 13 10.91 -1.31 -10.28
C TYR A 13 11.47 -0.70 -11.58
N PRO A 14 11.93 0.56 -11.56
CA PRO A 14 12.38 1.24 -12.77
C PRO A 14 13.70 0.67 -13.28
N PRO A 15 13.86 0.54 -14.62
CA PRO A 15 15.05 -0.07 -15.23
C PRO A 15 16.34 0.73 -14.98
N SER A 16 16.23 2.02 -14.64
CA SER A 16 17.36 2.86 -14.23
C SER A 16 18.10 2.33 -12.99
N ARG A 17 17.45 1.46 -12.19
CA ARG A 17 18.03 0.84 -11.00
C ARG A 17 18.86 -0.42 -11.28
N VAL A 18 18.68 -1.01 -12.47
CA VAL A 18 19.33 -2.27 -12.88
C VAL A 18 20.86 -2.13 -12.97
N GLN A 19 21.38 -0.91 -13.15
CA GLN A 19 22.83 -0.68 -13.27
C GLN A 19 23.62 -0.83 -11.96
N TYR A 20 22.97 -0.85 -10.79
CA TYR A 20 23.69 -0.71 -9.50
C TYR A 20 23.83 -1.97 -8.64
N ARG A 21 23.32 -3.15 -9.03
CA ARG A 21 23.54 -4.38 -8.26
C ARG A 21 24.04 -5.55 -9.12
N HIS A 22 25.33 -5.84 -9.01
CA HIS A 22 25.91 -7.11 -9.43
C HIS A 22 25.31 -8.27 -8.60
N GLY A 23 24.47 -9.09 -9.24
CA GLY A 23 24.22 -10.47 -8.83
C GLY A 23 23.01 -10.76 -7.94
N ILE A 24 22.29 -11.81 -8.35
CA ILE A 24 21.31 -12.62 -7.61
C ILE A 24 19.94 -11.96 -7.40
N LEU A 25 19.08 -12.13 -8.42
CA LEU A 25 17.66 -11.82 -8.45
C LEU A 25 17.30 -10.34 -8.18
N GLU A 26 16.62 -9.71 -9.14
CA GLU A 26 16.03 -8.40 -8.91
C GLU A 26 15.09 -8.50 -7.70
N TRP A 27 15.13 -7.53 -6.78
CA TRP A 27 14.35 -7.59 -5.55
C TRP A 27 12.84 -7.89 -5.76
N PRO A 28 12.16 -7.44 -6.85
CA PRO A 28 10.77 -7.78 -7.08
C PRO A 28 10.56 -9.28 -7.30
N GLU A 29 11.49 -9.94 -7.97
CA GLU A 29 11.45 -11.40 -8.18
C GLU A 29 11.66 -12.13 -6.86
N MET A 30 12.57 -11.65 -6.01
CA MET A 30 12.83 -12.25 -4.71
C MET A 30 11.61 -12.12 -3.79
N VAL A 31 11.03 -10.92 -3.72
CA VAL A 31 9.77 -10.68 -2.98
C VAL A 31 8.66 -11.57 -3.55
N SER A 32 8.49 -11.63 -4.86
CA SER A 32 7.45 -12.46 -5.50
C SER A 32 7.56 -13.94 -5.11
N ARG A 33 8.76 -14.51 -5.18
CA ARG A 33 9.00 -15.91 -4.77
C ARG A 33 8.75 -16.15 -3.28
N MET A 34 9.02 -15.17 -2.43
CA MET A 34 8.75 -15.27 -0.99
C MET A 34 7.25 -15.15 -0.67
N LEU A 35 6.51 -14.39 -1.47
CA LEU A 35 5.07 -14.15 -1.29
C LEU A 35 4.19 -15.24 -1.93
N GLU A 36 4.67 -15.93 -2.98
CA GLU A 36 3.94 -16.98 -3.69
C GLU A 36 3.40 -18.10 -2.78
N PRO A 37 4.16 -18.66 -1.80
CA PRO A 37 3.65 -19.69 -0.88
C PRO A 37 2.45 -19.22 -0.05
N MET A 38 2.28 -17.90 0.13
CA MET A 38 1.16 -17.29 0.84
C MET A 38 -0.04 -16.99 -0.07
N GLN A 39 -0.03 -17.49 -1.32
CA GLN A 39 -1.07 -17.24 -2.33
C GLN A 39 -1.25 -15.75 -2.66
N VAL A 40 -0.19 -14.97 -2.46
CA VAL A 40 -0.12 -13.57 -2.84
C VAL A 40 0.35 -13.50 -4.29
N LYS A 41 -0.48 -12.92 -5.15
CA LYS A 41 -0.14 -12.64 -6.54
C LYS A 41 0.59 -11.31 -6.61
N THR A 42 1.79 -11.33 -7.17
CA THR A 42 2.56 -10.12 -7.43
C THR A 42 2.42 -9.70 -8.88
N PHE A 43 2.32 -8.39 -9.09
CA PHE A 43 2.36 -7.75 -10.39
C PHE A 43 3.54 -6.80 -10.39
N VAL A 44 4.42 -6.93 -11.39
CA VAL A 44 5.61 -6.10 -11.49
C VAL A 44 5.42 -5.08 -12.61
N ALA A 45 5.72 -3.82 -12.31
CA ALA A 45 5.70 -2.73 -13.27
C ALA A 45 7.07 -2.06 -13.35
N THR A 46 7.58 -1.82 -14.54
CA THR A 46 8.86 -1.13 -14.76
C THR A 46 8.68 0.34 -15.16
N SER A 47 7.44 0.76 -15.37
CA SER A 47 7.04 2.13 -15.69
C SER A 47 5.72 2.49 -15.01
N GLY A 48 5.42 3.77 -14.85
CA GLY A 48 4.14 4.19 -14.28
C GLY A 48 2.95 3.90 -15.17
N HIS A 49 3.13 3.86 -16.51
CA HIS A 49 2.07 3.41 -17.43
C HIS A 49 1.70 1.95 -17.19
N GLN A 50 2.71 1.07 -17.12
CA GLN A 50 2.46 -0.33 -16.82
C GLN A 50 1.83 -0.50 -15.42
N ALA A 51 2.27 0.29 -14.44
CA ALA A 51 1.68 0.28 -13.10
C ALA A 51 0.19 0.67 -13.14
N LEU A 52 -0.15 1.67 -13.95
CA LEU A 52 -1.51 2.13 -14.13
C LEU A 52 -2.38 1.07 -14.81
N ASP A 53 -1.91 0.51 -15.94
CA ASP A 53 -2.60 -0.56 -16.66
C ASP A 53 -2.92 -1.72 -15.71
N LEU A 54 -1.96 -2.09 -14.84
CA LEU A 54 -2.15 -3.17 -13.87
C LEU A 54 -3.21 -2.83 -12.81
N VAL A 55 -3.23 -1.59 -12.31
CA VAL A 55 -4.22 -1.12 -11.33
C VAL A 55 -5.62 -1.04 -11.93
N GLU A 56 -5.75 -0.73 -13.22
CA GLU A 56 -7.04 -0.70 -13.90
C GLU A 56 -7.65 -2.10 -14.08
N HIS A 57 -6.81 -3.09 -14.38
CA HIS A 57 -7.28 -4.45 -14.67
C HIS A 57 -7.37 -5.35 -13.43
N HIS A 58 -6.75 -4.95 -12.33
CA HIS A 58 -6.64 -5.78 -11.13
C HIS A 58 -6.80 -4.94 -9.86
N ALA A 59 -7.66 -5.39 -8.94
CA ALA A 59 -7.77 -4.78 -7.62
C ALA A 59 -6.45 -5.01 -6.85
N MET A 60 -5.71 -3.93 -6.57
CA MET A 60 -4.48 -3.97 -5.77
C MET A 60 -4.82 -3.83 -4.29
N HIS A 61 -4.15 -4.61 -3.46
CA HIS A 61 -4.31 -4.54 -2.00
C HIS A 61 -3.13 -3.77 -1.39
N VAL A 62 -1.94 -4.00 -1.95
CA VAL A 62 -0.70 -3.30 -1.57
C VAL A 62 0.00 -2.87 -2.86
N ALA A 63 0.58 -1.67 -2.86
CA ALA A 63 1.41 -1.14 -3.92
C ALA A 63 2.74 -0.65 -3.33
N VAL A 64 3.85 -1.25 -3.74
CA VAL A 64 5.20 -0.79 -3.45
C VAL A 64 5.67 0.03 -4.64
N LEU A 65 5.75 1.35 -4.46
CA LEU A 65 6.11 2.31 -5.49
C LEU A 65 7.55 2.79 -5.29
N ASP A 66 8.38 2.78 -6.33
CA ASP A 66 9.77 3.26 -6.30
C ASP A 66 9.81 4.70 -6.80
N ALA A 67 10.31 5.62 -5.98
CA ALA A 67 10.38 7.04 -6.30
C ALA A 67 11.22 7.35 -7.54
N GLY A 68 12.15 6.46 -7.92
CA GLY A 68 12.93 6.55 -9.14
C GLY A 68 12.16 6.21 -10.41
N LEU A 69 10.86 5.89 -10.31
CA LEU A 69 10.00 5.72 -11.46
C LEU A 69 9.90 7.06 -12.20
N ALA A 70 10.42 7.10 -13.43
CA ALA A 70 10.53 8.32 -14.23
C ALA A 70 9.17 9.06 -14.28
N GLY A 71 9.18 10.30 -13.79
CA GLY A 71 8.03 11.20 -13.78
C GLY A 71 8.16 12.34 -14.79
N GLU A 72 7.15 13.22 -14.80
CA GLU A 72 6.77 14.17 -15.86
C GLU A 72 7.88 15.06 -16.46
N ASN A 73 9.05 15.15 -15.84
CA ASN A 73 10.21 15.91 -16.33
C ASN A 73 11.25 15.05 -17.10
N GLU A 74 11.15 13.72 -17.05
CA GLU A 74 11.93 12.80 -17.87
C GLU A 74 11.02 12.23 -18.97
N GLY A 75 10.86 13.03 -20.04
CA GLY A 75 10.29 12.64 -21.33
C GLY A 75 9.26 11.50 -21.29
N SER A 76 7.99 11.84 -21.00
CA SER A 76 6.79 10.99 -21.14
C SER A 76 6.49 9.93 -20.07
N GLY A 77 7.27 9.81 -18.99
CA GLY A 77 6.99 8.83 -17.92
C GLY A 77 5.94 9.29 -16.89
N LEU A 78 5.09 8.36 -16.44
CA LEU A 78 4.27 8.54 -15.22
C LEU A 78 5.12 8.22 -13.98
N GLY A 79 5.30 9.22 -13.12
CA GLY A 79 6.10 9.07 -11.90
C GLY A 79 5.35 8.35 -10.78
N ALA A 80 6.09 7.85 -9.78
CA ALA A 80 5.50 7.13 -8.64
C ALA A 80 4.44 7.95 -7.90
N MET A 81 4.63 9.27 -7.79
CA MET A 81 3.64 10.15 -7.17
C MET A 81 2.36 10.24 -7.99
N THR A 82 2.46 10.40 -9.31
CA THR A 82 1.29 10.40 -10.19
C THR A 82 0.53 9.07 -10.11
N VAL A 83 1.24 7.94 -10.14
CA VAL A 83 0.66 6.59 -9.95
C VAL A 83 -0.04 6.48 -8.60
N MET A 84 0.60 6.91 -7.51
CA MET A 84 0.01 6.91 -6.17
C MET A 84 -1.28 7.72 -6.12
N ARG A 85 -1.27 8.94 -6.65
CA ARG A 85 -2.45 9.83 -6.68
C ARG A 85 -3.60 9.14 -7.40
N LEU A 86 -3.34 8.56 -8.57
CA LEU A 86 -4.34 7.81 -9.35
C LEU A 86 -4.87 6.60 -8.59
N ILE A 87 -3.98 5.79 -7.99
CA ILE A 87 -4.35 4.65 -7.15
C ILE A 87 -5.28 5.08 -6.00
N ARG A 88 -4.94 6.16 -5.30
CA ARG A 88 -5.74 6.68 -4.18
C ARG A 88 -7.12 7.13 -4.61
N ARG A 89 -7.26 7.66 -5.82
CA ARG A 89 -8.53 8.14 -6.38
C ARG A 89 -9.41 7.01 -6.89
N LEU A 90 -8.82 6.03 -7.56
CA LEU A 90 -9.52 4.82 -8.00
C LEU A 90 -10.02 3.99 -6.81
N GLY A 91 -9.27 3.99 -5.71
CA GLY A 91 -9.73 3.40 -4.46
C GLY A 91 -10.87 4.21 -3.82
N ALA A 92 -10.68 5.51 -3.60
CA ALA A 92 -11.64 6.34 -2.86
C ALA A 92 -13.04 6.48 -3.52
N GLY A 93 -13.18 6.20 -4.82
CA GLY A 93 -14.46 6.24 -5.52
C GLY A 93 -14.64 4.99 -6.37
N GLY A 94 -15.41 4.02 -5.86
CA GLY A 94 -15.77 2.83 -6.61
C GLY A 94 -16.16 3.16 -8.06
N HIS A 95 -15.47 2.49 -9.00
CA HIS A 95 -15.65 2.61 -10.46
C HIS A 95 -15.79 4.05 -10.98
N ARG A 96 -14.69 4.82 -10.96
CA ARG A 96 -14.53 6.03 -11.79
C ARG A 96 -13.47 5.79 -12.86
N THR A 97 -13.79 6.12 -14.11
CA THR A 97 -12.84 6.08 -15.23
C THR A 97 -11.80 7.18 -15.05
N ILE A 98 -10.53 6.89 -15.37
CA ILE A 98 -9.38 7.84 -15.23
C ILE A 98 -9.65 9.19 -15.90
N MET A 99 -10.49 9.23 -16.93
CA MET A 99 -10.85 10.43 -17.68
C MET A 99 -11.63 11.48 -16.85
N ASP A 100 -12.23 11.11 -15.72
CA ASP A 100 -12.98 12.04 -14.84
C ASP A 100 -12.14 12.55 -13.64
N VAL A 101 -10.83 12.26 -13.61
CA VAL A 101 -10.00 12.40 -12.41
C VAL A 101 -9.09 13.65 -12.50
N ASN A 102 -9.47 14.76 -11.86
CA ASN A 102 -8.66 15.99 -11.81
C ASN A 102 -7.46 15.89 -10.86
N ILE A 103 -6.28 15.46 -11.33
CA ILE A 103 -5.09 15.02 -10.53
C ILE A 103 -4.65 15.97 -9.39
N GLY A 104 -4.96 17.27 -9.46
CA GLY A 104 -4.50 18.29 -8.49
C GLY A 104 -5.17 18.27 -7.11
N ASP A 105 -6.37 17.71 -6.98
CA ASP A 105 -7.10 17.73 -5.70
C ASP A 105 -6.60 16.66 -4.70
N PRO A 106 -6.35 16.98 -3.42
CA PRO A 106 -6.05 15.96 -2.42
C PRO A 106 -7.25 15.01 -2.23
N PRO A 107 -7.02 13.74 -1.84
CA PRO A 107 -8.11 12.80 -1.60
C PRO A 107 -8.98 13.29 -0.43
N PRO A 108 -10.28 12.99 -0.39
CA PRO A 108 -11.13 13.37 0.73
C PRO A 108 -10.54 12.81 2.03
N HIS A 109 -10.12 13.70 2.94
CA HIS A 109 -9.55 13.33 4.23
C HIS A 109 -10.62 12.59 5.06
N ARG A 110 -10.58 11.26 5.08
CA ARG A 110 -11.34 10.47 6.04
C ARG A 110 -10.50 9.33 6.60
N TRP A 111 -9.49 9.70 7.38
CA TRP A 111 -8.84 8.81 8.34
C TRP A 111 -8.84 9.50 9.70
N HIS A 112 -9.61 8.96 10.65
CA HIS A 112 -9.42 9.30 12.05
C HIS A 112 -8.01 8.90 12.44
N GLN A 113 -7.20 9.86 12.88
CA GLN A 113 -6.04 9.57 13.72
C GLN A 113 -6.56 8.77 14.92
N PRO A 114 -5.96 7.64 15.31
CA PRO A 114 -6.27 7.07 16.61
C PRO A 114 -5.89 8.11 17.65
N ASP A 115 -6.84 8.50 18.51
CA ASP A 115 -6.57 9.31 19.69
C ASP A 115 -5.39 8.67 20.46
N VAL A 116 -4.20 9.27 20.35
CA VAL A 116 -3.04 8.92 21.19
C VAL A 116 -3.22 9.49 22.61
N GLU A 117 -4.37 10.10 22.90
CA GLU A 117 -4.61 10.86 24.12
C GLU A 117 -5.69 10.21 24.98
N ARG A 118 -5.36 9.07 25.63
CA ARG A 118 -5.95 8.66 26.93
C ARG A 118 -5.27 7.43 27.54
N ALA A 119 -3.96 7.51 27.75
CA ALA A 119 -3.28 6.69 28.75
C ALA A 119 -2.88 7.56 29.95
N ALA A 120 -3.86 8.26 30.53
CA ALA A 120 -3.71 8.87 31.83
C ALA A 120 -5.02 8.73 32.60
N ASN A 121 -4.91 8.04 33.75
CA ASN A 121 -5.83 8.09 34.87
C ASN A 121 -7.14 7.27 34.73
N THR A 122 -7.24 6.15 35.46
CA THR A 122 -7.79 6.11 36.83
C THR A 122 -8.19 4.66 37.12
N GLY A 123 -7.60 4.07 38.16
CA GLY A 123 -8.05 2.77 38.65
C GLY A 123 -9.49 2.83 39.15
N ARG A 124 -10.35 1.94 38.65
CA ARG A 124 -11.56 1.52 39.35
C ARG A 124 -12.04 0.14 38.86
N ARG A 125 -12.10 -0.76 39.84
CA ARG A 125 -12.72 -2.10 39.94
C ARG A 125 -13.77 -2.47 38.87
N ILE A 126 -13.66 -3.68 38.32
CA ILE A 126 -14.73 -4.40 37.62
C ILE A 126 -15.29 -5.49 38.55
N PRO A 127 -16.63 -5.59 38.75
CA PRO A 127 -17.25 -6.78 39.32
C PRO A 127 -17.50 -7.86 38.25
N VAL A 128 -17.36 -9.13 38.66
CA VAL A 128 -17.59 -10.34 37.87
C VAL A 128 -19.09 -10.62 37.74
N THR A 129 -19.59 -10.90 36.53
CA THR A 129 -20.79 -11.76 36.33
C THR A 129 -20.93 -12.29 34.89
N GLY A 130 -20.91 -13.63 34.74
CA GLY A 130 -21.91 -14.45 34.02
C GLY A 130 -22.01 -14.44 32.47
N PRO A 131 -22.01 -15.60 31.80
CA PRO A 131 -22.06 -15.71 30.33
C PRO A 131 -23.47 -16.01 29.78
N SER A 132 -23.90 -15.31 28.73
CA SER A 132 -24.83 -15.82 27.70
C SER A 132 -25.22 -14.73 26.70
N GLY A 133 -25.12 -15.05 25.41
CA GLY A 133 -25.99 -14.45 24.39
C GLY A 133 -25.32 -13.94 23.11
N LYS A 134 -25.59 -14.66 22.02
CA LYS A 134 -25.57 -14.28 20.59
C LYS A 134 -24.20 -14.09 19.90
N PRO A 135 -24.03 -14.63 18.66
CA PRO A 135 -22.96 -14.16 17.79
C PRO A 135 -23.16 -12.67 17.50
N ALA A 136 -22.15 -11.87 17.80
CA ALA A 136 -22.14 -10.44 17.54
C ALA A 136 -22.36 -10.21 16.04
N ALA A 137 -23.30 -9.31 15.70
CA ALA A 137 -23.42 -8.78 14.35
C ALA A 137 -22.07 -8.19 13.92
N PRO A 138 -21.69 -8.27 12.63
CA PRO A 138 -20.44 -7.69 12.15
C PRO A 138 -20.39 -6.20 12.53
N ASN A 139 -19.29 -5.82 13.18
CA ASN A 139 -19.07 -4.51 13.75
C ASN A 139 -19.04 -3.46 12.62
N GLN A 140 -20.06 -2.60 12.55
CA GLN A 140 -20.24 -1.55 11.54
C GLN A 140 -19.18 -0.42 11.62
N ASN A 141 -18.17 -0.55 12.49
CA ASN A 141 -17.05 0.39 12.61
C ASN A 141 -15.78 -0.09 11.90
N GLN A 142 -15.86 -1.12 11.04
CA GLN A 142 -14.74 -1.41 10.14
C GLN A 142 -14.56 -0.23 9.19
N PRO A 143 -13.39 0.42 9.15
CA PRO A 143 -13.13 1.41 8.12
C PRO A 143 -13.29 0.69 6.77
N GLU A 144 -14.21 1.14 5.92
CA GLU A 144 -14.22 0.72 4.52
C GLU A 144 -12.92 1.24 3.89
N ILE A 145 -11.91 0.38 3.84
CA ILE A 145 -10.59 0.71 3.31
C ILE A 145 -10.74 0.65 1.79
N THR A 146 -11.12 1.79 1.20
CA THR A 146 -11.54 1.81 -0.20
C THR A 146 -10.39 1.72 -1.20
N GLY A 147 -9.10 1.70 -0.79
CA GLY A 147 -7.99 1.65 -1.74
C GLY A 147 -6.69 0.97 -1.26
N PRO A 148 -5.73 0.75 -2.17
CA PRO A 148 -4.53 -0.02 -1.88
C PRO A 148 -3.63 0.66 -0.84
N LEU A 149 -2.89 -0.15 -0.08
CA LEU A 149 -1.84 0.36 0.80
C LEU A 149 -0.61 0.71 0.00
N VAL A 150 -0.20 1.98 0.05
CA VAL A 150 0.96 2.45 -0.69
C VAL A 150 2.17 2.45 0.23
N ILE A 151 3.23 1.75 -0.17
CA ILE A 151 4.57 1.81 0.42
C ILE A 151 5.46 2.51 -0.61
N LEU A 152 6.18 3.56 -0.22
CA LEU A 152 7.06 4.30 -1.13
C LEU A 152 8.52 3.95 -0.84
N LEU A 153 9.28 3.55 -1.85
CA LEU A 153 10.73 3.41 -1.79
C LEU A 153 11.35 4.75 -2.18
N ALA A 154 12.11 5.38 -1.29
CA ALA A 154 12.63 6.73 -1.51
C ALA A 154 14.18 6.76 -1.47
N PRO A 155 14.83 7.43 -2.43
CA PRO A 155 16.26 7.68 -2.37
C PRO A 155 16.60 8.66 -1.23
N PRO A 156 17.85 8.63 -0.71
CA PRO A 156 18.27 9.54 0.35
C PRO A 156 18.18 11.01 -0.08
N GLY A 157 17.81 11.88 0.86
CA GLY A 157 17.68 13.33 0.60
C GLY A 157 16.36 13.76 -0.06
N SER A 158 15.37 12.88 -0.13
CA SER A 158 14.06 13.16 -0.75
C SER A 158 13.05 13.76 0.25
N ASP A 159 13.45 14.79 1.02
CA ASP A 159 12.61 15.36 2.08
C ASP A 159 11.28 15.92 1.53
N GLN A 160 11.34 16.61 0.39
CA GLN A 160 10.15 17.14 -0.28
C GLN A 160 9.19 16.03 -0.71
N LEU A 161 9.71 14.94 -1.28
CA LEU A 161 8.93 13.78 -1.67
C LEU A 161 8.30 13.11 -0.45
N MET A 162 9.04 13.02 0.67
CA MET A 162 8.52 12.46 1.92
C MET A 162 7.36 13.29 2.47
N HIS A 163 7.49 14.61 2.50
CA HIS A 163 6.41 15.50 2.90
C HIS A 163 5.17 15.30 2.03
N GLU A 164 5.35 15.29 0.70
CA GLU A 164 4.26 15.09 -0.24
C GLU A 164 3.63 13.69 -0.10
N ALA A 165 4.43 12.63 0.04
CA ALA A 165 3.94 11.26 0.24
C ALA A 165 3.06 11.13 1.48
N LEU A 166 3.41 11.82 2.57
CA LEU A 166 2.61 11.84 3.79
C LEU A 166 1.28 12.58 3.59
N GLU A 167 1.25 13.68 2.82
CA GLU A 167 0.00 14.37 2.46
C GLU A 167 -0.99 13.45 1.71
N TRP A 168 -0.46 12.54 0.90
CA TRP A 168 -1.25 11.55 0.15
C TRP A 168 -1.50 10.24 0.91
N ASN A 169 -1.24 10.23 2.21
CA ASN A 169 -1.46 9.10 3.12
C ASN A 169 -0.71 7.82 2.70
N VAL A 170 0.55 7.92 2.28
CA VAL A 170 1.41 6.73 2.15
C VAL A 170 1.48 6.00 3.50
N PHE A 171 1.38 4.67 3.47
CA PHE A 171 1.41 3.85 4.68
C PHE A 171 2.81 3.86 5.33
N SER A 172 3.84 3.72 4.50
CA SER A 172 5.22 3.69 4.95
C SER A 172 6.16 4.12 3.85
N ILE A 173 7.27 4.74 4.24
CA ILE A 173 8.36 5.11 3.36
C ILE A 173 9.55 4.23 3.75
N VAL A 174 10.09 3.50 2.78
CA VAL A 174 11.26 2.63 2.95
C VAL A 174 12.45 3.31 2.28
N PRO A 175 13.51 3.66 3.03
CA PRO A 175 14.67 4.32 2.46
C PRO A 175 15.49 3.35 1.61
N GLU A 176 16.20 3.89 0.64
CA GLU A 176 17.24 3.18 -0.08
C GLU A 176 18.58 3.22 0.67
N PRO A 177 19.42 2.16 0.58
CA PRO A 177 19.26 0.97 -0.25
C PRO A 177 18.17 0.02 0.28
N LEU A 178 17.37 -0.54 -0.64
CA LEU A 178 16.29 -1.45 -0.27
C LEU A 178 16.84 -2.71 0.41
N ASP A 179 16.41 -2.94 1.65
CA ASP A 179 16.48 -4.21 2.37
C ASP A 179 15.16 -4.96 2.23
N VAL A 180 15.22 -6.17 1.65
CA VAL A 180 14.02 -6.99 1.41
C VAL A 180 13.41 -7.48 2.71
N ASN A 181 14.20 -7.76 3.75
CA ASN A 181 13.64 -8.16 5.05
C ASN A 181 12.88 -7.00 5.70
N GLY A 182 13.46 -5.80 5.63
CA GLY A 182 12.78 -4.56 5.99
C GLY A 182 11.47 -4.36 5.23
N LEU A 183 11.47 -4.50 3.90
CA LEU A 183 10.27 -4.38 3.08
C LEU A 183 9.20 -5.41 3.46
N LEU A 184 9.57 -6.68 3.62
CA LEU A 184 8.63 -7.73 4.04
C LEU A 184 8.06 -7.46 5.44
N THR A 185 8.86 -6.90 6.35
CA THR A 185 8.38 -6.48 7.68
C THR A 185 7.34 -5.36 7.57
N VAL A 186 7.58 -4.38 6.70
CA VAL A 186 6.62 -3.29 6.45
C VAL A 186 5.35 -3.83 5.80
N MET A 187 5.47 -4.73 4.81
CA MET A 187 4.33 -5.39 4.18
C MET A 187 3.53 -6.22 5.18
N ALA A 188 4.19 -7.00 6.05
CA ALA A 188 3.52 -7.76 7.10
C ALA A 188 2.69 -6.83 8.01
N ARG A 189 3.29 -5.74 8.50
CA ARG A 189 2.57 -4.73 9.31
C ARG A 189 1.41 -4.07 8.56
N ALA A 190 1.59 -3.80 7.26
CA ALA A 190 0.56 -3.27 6.39
C ALA A 190 -0.61 -4.27 6.30
N LEU A 191 -0.33 -5.55 6.15
CA LEU A 191 -1.36 -6.58 6.10
C LEU A 191 -2.03 -6.76 7.47
N GLU A 192 -1.26 -6.90 8.55
CA GLU A 192 -1.80 -7.07 9.91
C GLU A 192 -2.75 -5.94 10.30
N ARG A 193 -2.36 -4.68 10.07
CA ARG A 193 -3.15 -3.51 10.45
C ARG A 193 -4.45 -3.39 9.67
N PHE A 194 -4.44 -3.75 8.39
CA PHE A 194 -5.56 -3.47 7.49
C PHE A 194 -6.51 -4.64 7.31
N TYR A 195 -6.00 -5.84 7.54
CA TYR A 195 -6.76 -7.07 7.43
C TYR A 195 -7.07 -7.68 8.79
N ASP A 196 -6.66 -7.07 9.92
CA ASP A 196 -6.96 -7.56 11.27
C ASP A 196 -6.47 -9.02 11.48
N ASN A 197 -5.34 -9.38 10.87
CA ASN A 197 -4.83 -10.75 10.69
C ASN A 197 -5.71 -11.71 9.85
N HIS A 198 -6.76 -11.20 9.20
CA HIS A 198 -7.67 -11.94 8.34
C HIS A 198 -7.46 -11.61 6.87
N TRP A 199 -6.78 -12.49 6.14
CA TRP A 199 -6.59 -12.35 4.70
C TRP A 199 -7.89 -11.98 3.96
N PRO A 200 -7.83 -11.07 2.97
CA PRO A 200 -8.98 -10.75 2.14
C PRO A 200 -9.51 -12.04 1.49
N THR A 201 -10.82 -12.29 1.64
CA THR A 201 -11.54 -13.48 1.16
C THR A 201 -12.25 -13.23 -0.15
#